data_AF-A0A7V6XQU9-F1
#
_entry.id   AF-A0A7V6XQU9-F1
#
_cell.length_a   1.000
_cell.length_b   1.000
_cell.length_c   1.000
_cell.angle_alpha   90.00
_cell.angle_beta   90.00
_cell.angle_gamma   90.00
#
_symmetry.space_group_name_H-M   'P 1'
#
loop_
_entity.id
_entity.type
_entity.pdbx_description
1 polymer ?
#
loop_
_entity_poly.entity_id
_entity_poly.type
_entity_poly.pdbx_seq_one_letter_code
_entity_poly.pdbx_strand_id
1 'polypeptide(L)'
;GVIPMAHPDIMLNFGAKDALVKLRDTDLVPNDTFAYYTIGEFQKNFPIQLAKGERVLKQNRGSTGEGIWRVSLLDVDAIDSNGNVLEHAKIKCTEAKDNHVEIQELSEFMQFCEQYIIGENGMLIDMPFLPRIKEGEIRIFMINDKPMNVVHKKPADNADAFSATLFSGAQYRYDHPENWKELMEVFTSNLALIKGKLGAHILPLIWTADFILDTDVDGQDKYVLGEMNCSCVGFTSHLSLAENVADEIITIIEGSAQTIDAVS
;
A
#
# COMPACT_ATOMS: atom_id res chain seq x y z
N GLY A 1 -17.79 11.03 17.35
CA GLY A 1 -17.22 11.69 16.17
C GLY A 1 -18.15 12.78 15.69
N VAL A 2 -17.68 13.67 14.82
CA VAL A 2 -18.58 14.51 14.01
C VAL A 2 -19.18 13.59 12.95
N ILE A 3 -20.51 13.60 12.77
CA ILE A 3 -21.26 12.61 11.95
C ILE A 3 -20.66 12.30 10.56
N PRO A 4 -20.12 13.27 9.78
CA PRO A 4 -19.56 12.97 8.47
C PRO A 4 -18.09 12.52 8.47
N MET A 5 -17.42 12.52 9.63
CA MET A 5 -16.05 12.03 9.74
C MET A 5 -16.05 10.56 10.15
N ALA A 6 -15.26 9.75 9.43
CA ALA A 6 -15.10 8.33 9.74
C ALA A 6 -14.67 8.15 11.22
N HIS A 7 -15.23 7.14 11.88
CA HIS A 7 -14.81 6.78 13.23
C HIS A 7 -13.30 6.50 13.25
N PRO A 8 -12.55 6.89 14.30
CA PRO A 8 -11.11 6.63 14.39
C PRO A 8 -10.71 5.18 14.06
N ASP A 9 -11.54 4.21 14.45
CA ASP A 9 -11.31 2.79 14.16
C ASP A 9 -11.33 2.48 12.66
N ILE A 10 -12.13 3.20 11.87
CA ILE A 10 -12.18 3.04 10.40
C ILE A 10 -10.91 3.62 9.77
N MET A 11 -10.44 4.76 10.27
CA MET A 11 -9.18 5.35 9.82
C MET A 11 -7.99 4.43 10.12
N LEU A 12 -8.02 3.75 11.28
CA LEU A 12 -7.01 2.76 11.65
C LEU A 12 -7.11 1.51 10.76
N ASN A 13 -8.30 0.98 10.52
CA ASN A 13 -8.45 -0.27 9.75
C ASN A 13 -8.19 -0.12 8.25
N PHE A 14 -8.59 1.00 7.64
CA PHE A 14 -8.34 1.26 6.22
C PHE A 14 -6.98 1.90 5.95
N GLY A 15 -6.42 2.63 6.91
CA GLY A 15 -5.13 3.30 6.76
C GLY A 15 -3.93 2.52 7.29
N ALA A 16 -4.15 1.45 8.07
CA ALA A 16 -3.05 0.59 8.50
C ALA A 16 -2.53 -0.21 7.31
N LYS A 17 -1.20 -0.35 7.22
CA LYS A 17 -0.58 -1.14 6.15
C LYS A 17 -0.92 -2.63 6.24
N ASP A 18 -1.48 -3.09 7.36
CA ASP A 18 -2.02 -4.44 7.53
C ASP A 18 -3.28 -4.73 6.68
N ALA A 19 -3.90 -3.68 6.12
CA ALA A 19 -5.00 -3.82 5.17
C ALA A 19 -4.63 -4.72 3.98
N LEU A 20 -3.38 -4.64 3.50
CA LEU A 20 -2.89 -5.47 2.40
C LEU A 20 -2.93 -6.96 2.78
N VAL A 21 -2.52 -7.29 4.00
CA VAL A 21 -2.50 -8.68 4.48
C VAL A 21 -3.92 -9.22 4.66
N LYS A 22 -4.86 -8.39 5.11
CA LYS A 22 -6.30 -8.75 5.17
C LYS A 22 -6.91 -9.01 3.79
N LEU A 23 -6.32 -8.43 2.74
CA LEU A 23 -6.75 -8.55 1.35
C LEU A 23 -5.94 -9.57 0.52
N ARG A 24 -4.90 -10.20 1.09
CA ARG A 24 -4.03 -11.14 0.35
C ARG A 24 -4.71 -12.41 -0.16
N ASP A 25 -5.90 -12.73 0.34
CA ASP A 25 -6.70 -13.86 -0.14
C ASP A 25 -7.64 -13.44 -1.29
N THR A 26 -7.44 -12.24 -1.85
CA THR A 26 -8.19 -11.68 -2.98
C THR A 26 -7.25 -11.47 -4.16
N ASP A 27 -7.80 -11.26 -5.35
CA ASP A 27 -6.97 -11.01 -6.54
C ASP A 27 -6.25 -9.65 -6.53
N LEU A 28 -6.58 -8.77 -5.57
CA LEU A 28 -6.01 -7.42 -5.45
C LEU A 28 -4.60 -7.40 -4.87
N VAL A 29 -4.22 -8.37 -4.03
CA VAL A 29 -2.95 -8.36 -3.30
C VAL A 29 -2.29 -9.74 -3.41
N PRO A 30 -0.98 -9.83 -3.67
CA PRO A 30 -0.29 -11.12 -3.75
C PRO A 30 -0.43 -11.93 -2.46
N ASN A 31 -0.76 -13.22 -2.60
CA ASN A 31 -1.01 -14.13 -1.47
C ASN A 31 0.21 -14.30 -0.55
N ASP A 32 1.40 -14.08 -1.06
CA ASP A 32 2.66 -14.08 -0.32
C ASP A 32 3.00 -12.70 0.26
N THR A 33 1.98 -11.90 0.60
CA THR A 33 2.10 -10.70 1.42
C THR A 33 1.93 -11.04 2.91
N PHE A 34 2.85 -10.56 3.75
CA PHE A 34 2.91 -10.86 5.18
C PHE A 34 2.97 -9.60 6.04
N ALA A 35 2.49 -9.73 7.27
CA ALA A 35 2.68 -8.75 8.34
C ALA A 35 3.43 -9.44 9.48
N TYR A 36 4.50 -8.82 9.95
CA TYR A 36 5.25 -9.26 11.11
C TYR A 36 4.95 -8.34 12.29
N TYR A 37 4.39 -8.92 13.34
CA TYR A 37 4.11 -8.22 14.61
C TYR A 37 5.17 -8.54 15.66
N THR A 38 5.99 -9.57 15.42
CA THR A 38 7.09 -9.95 16.30
C THR A 38 8.38 -10.13 15.51
N ILE A 39 9.51 -9.87 16.18
CA ILE A 39 10.85 -10.07 15.61
C ILE A 39 11.05 -11.54 15.22
N GLY A 40 10.58 -12.48 16.03
CA GLY A 40 10.73 -13.91 15.76
C GLY A 40 9.98 -14.38 14.50
N GLU A 41 8.80 -13.83 14.22
CA GLU A 41 8.08 -14.11 12.96
C GLU A 41 8.84 -13.57 11.74
N PHE A 42 9.38 -12.36 11.86
CA PHE A 42 10.17 -11.73 10.80
C PHE A 42 11.45 -12.53 10.52
N GLN A 43 12.24 -12.82 11.56
CA GLN A 43 13.47 -13.63 11.49
C GLN A 43 13.24 -14.99 10.86
N LYS A 44 12.10 -15.62 11.12
CA LYS A 44 11.78 -16.94 10.57
C LYS A 44 11.27 -16.90 9.12
N ASN A 45 10.40 -15.96 8.78
CA ASN A 45 9.68 -16.01 7.50
C ASN A 45 10.35 -15.20 6.39
N PHE A 46 10.96 -14.05 6.70
CA PHE A 46 11.52 -13.16 5.67
C PHE A 46 12.63 -13.82 4.83
N PRO A 47 13.58 -14.58 5.40
CA PRO A 47 14.60 -15.28 4.60
C PRO A 47 14.00 -16.28 3.60
N ILE A 48 12.87 -16.92 3.95
CA ILE A 48 12.15 -17.85 3.07
C ILE A 48 11.50 -17.10 1.90
N GLN A 49 10.92 -15.92 2.16
CA GLN A 49 10.29 -15.13 1.09
C GLN A 49 11.32 -14.47 0.19
N LEU A 50 12.42 -13.96 0.75
CA LEU A 50 13.52 -13.37 -0.01
C LEU A 50 14.18 -14.39 -0.95
N ALA A 51 14.23 -15.66 -0.57
CA ALA A 51 14.73 -16.74 -1.43
C ALA A 51 13.87 -16.94 -2.69
N LYS A 52 12.60 -16.51 -2.69
CA LYS A 52 11.68 -16.64 -3.83
C LYS A 52 11.78 -15.47 -4.81
N GLY A 53 12.40 -14.36 -4.41
CA GLY A 53 12.51 -13.18 -5.24
C GLY A 53 12.64 -11.91 -4.41
N GLU A 54 12.80 -10.79 -5.12
CA GLU A 54 12.92 -9.48 -4.50
C GLU A 54 11.67 -9.11 -3.69
N ARG A 55 11.90 -8.46 -2.54
CA ARG A 55 10.86 -8.10 -1.58
C ARG A 55 10.82 -6.60 -1.35
N VAL A 56 9.66 -6.09 -0.98
CA VAL A 56 9.48 -4.73 -0.46
C VAL A 56 9.00 -4.83 0.98
N LEU A 57 9.83 -4.34 1.90
CA LEU A 57 9.47 -4.18 3.30
C LEU A 57 8.88 -2.78 3.53
N LYS A 58 7.80 -2.66 4.30
CA LYS A 58 7.17 -1.37 4.63
C LYS A 58 6.86 -1.29 6.11
N GLN A 59 7.46 -0.32 6.82
CA GLN A 59 7.06 -0.02 8.19
C GLN A 59 5.64 0.55 8.25
N ASN A 60 4.92 0.34 9.35
CA ASN A 60 3.56 0.87 9.50
C ASN A 60 3.50 2.41 9.59
N ARG A 61 4.45 3.01 10.30
CA ARG A 61 4.52 4.45 10.56
C ARG A 61 5.61 5.07 9.71
N GLY A 62 5.26 5.59 8.55
CA GLY A 62 6.21 6.26 7.67
C GLY A 62 5.48 7.12 6.66
N SER A 63 6.11 8.21 6.25
CA SER A 63 5.61 9.05 5.16
C SER A 63 6.69 9.22 4.11
N THR A 64 6.29 9.52 2.89
CA THR A 64 7.22 9.88 1.81
C THR A 64 8.34 8.86 1.53
N GLY A 65 8.07 7.57 1.72
CA GLY A 65 9.02 6.49 1.40
C GLY A 65 9.96 6.07 2.53
N GLU A 66 9.90 6.71 3.70
CA GLU A 66 10.72 6.34 4.86
C GLU A 66 10.33 4.95 5.40
N GLY A 67 11.33 4.10 5.63
CA GLY A 67 11.17 2.71 6.05
C GLY A 67 10.43 1.84 5.05
N ILE A 68 10.50 2.21 3.76
CA ILE A 68 10.11 1.36 2.65
C ILE A 68 11.39 0.90 1.93
N TRP A 69 11.68 -0.40 2.00
CA TRP A 69 12.92 -0.98 1.52
C TRP A 69 12.66 -2.00 0.42
N ARG A 70 13.24 -1.81 -0.76
CA ARG A 70 13.40 -2.89 -1.75
C ARG A 70 14.62 -3.71 -1.36
N VAL A 71 14.45 -5.03 -1.27
CA VAL A 71 15.49 -5.96 -0.83
C VAL A 71 15.66 -7.04 -1.88
N SER A 72 16.90 -7.25 -2.31
CA SER A 72 17.26 -8.26 -3.31
C SER A 72 18.48 -9.04 -2.85
N LEU A 73 18.46 -10.35 -3.07
CA LEU A 73 19.60 -11.22 -2.78
C LEU A 73 20.65 -11.06 -3.89
N LEU A 74 21.91 -10.82 -3.52
CA LEU A 74 23.00 -10.68 -4.49
C LEU A 74 23.64 -12.03 -4.85
N ASP A 75 23.68 -12.95 -3.89
CA ASP A 75 24.28 -14.27 -4.05
C ASP A 75 23.22 -15.36 -3.91
N VAL A 76 22.80 -15.93 -5.05
CA VAL A 76 21.78 -16.99 -5.10
C VAL A 76 22.29 -18.31 -4.51
N ASP A 77 23.61 -18.52 -4.43
CA ASP A 77 24.19 -19.72 -3.82
C ASP A 77 24.14 -19.66 -2.28
N ALA A 78 23.74 -18.51 -1.72
CA ALA A 78 23.53 -18.33 -0.29
C ALA A 78 22.12 -18.74 0.18
N ILE A 79 21.46 -19.68 -0.52
CA ILE A 79 20.19 -20.29 -0.11
C ILE A 79 20.47 -21.71 0.39
N ASP A 80 20.02 -22.02 1.60
CA ASP A 80 20.18 -23.35 2.20
C ASP A 80 19.23 -24.40 1.59
N SER A 81 19.44 -25.67 1.95
CA SER A 81 18.61 -26.78 1.46
C SER A 81 17.14 -26.72 1.88
N ASN A 82 16.79 -25.85 2.84
CA ASN A 82 15.44 -25.64 3.33
C ASN A 82 14.77 -24.42 2.67
N GLY A 83 15.46 -23.73 1.74
CA GLY A 83 14.97 -22.55 1.04
C GLY A 83 15.09 -21.26 1.85
N ASN A 84 15.98 -21.19 2.84
CA ASN A 84 16.28 -19.97 3.57
C ASN A 84 17.52 -19.29 3.00
N VAL A 85 17.46 -17.97 2.83
CA VAL A 85 18.68 -17.18 2.66
C VAL A 85 19.53 -17.26 3.93
N LEU A 86 20.82 -17.53 3.78
CA LEU A 86 21.79 -17.60 4.89
C LEU A 86 21.98 -16.23 5.54
N GLU A 87 22.20 -16.21 6.86
CA GLU A 87 22.32 -14.96 7.64
C GLU A 87 23.43 -14.02 7.15
N HIS A 88 24.55 -14.57 6.68
CA HIS A 88 25.70 -13.82 6.17
C HIS A 88 25.60 -13.50 4.67
N ALA A 89 24.49 -13.86 4.01
CA ALA A 89 24.28 -13.58 2.61
C ALA A 89 24.28 -12.06 2.37
N LYS A 90 24.94 -11.61 1.31
CA LYS A 90 24.92 -10.20 0.91
C LYS A 90 23.62 -9.89 0.19
N ILE A 91 22.95 -8.85 0.67
CA ILE A 91 21.72 -8.33 0.09
C ILE A 91 21.93 -6.88 -0.35
N LYS A 92 21.21 -6.47 -1.39
CA LYS A 92 21.09 -5.08 -1.81
C LYS A 92 19.77 -4.54 -1.29
N CYS A 93 19.86 -3.50 -0.47
CA CYS A 93 18.73 -2.76 0.09
C CYS A 93 18.66 -1.39 -0.58
N THR A 94 17.46 -0.95 -0.95
CA THR A 94 17.22 0.39 -1.51
C THR A 94 16.05 1.04 -0.77
N GLU A 95 16.27 2.18 -0.10
CA GLU A 95 15.19 2.87 0.59
C GLU A 95 14.43 3.79 -0.38
N ALA A 96 13.10 3.77 -0.34
CA ALA A 96 12.28 4.63 -1.18
C ALA A 96 12.35 6.13 -0.81
N LYS A 97 12.90 6.47 0.36
CA LYS A 97 12.99 7.85 0.84
C LYS A 97 13.76 8.75 -0.12
N ASP A 98 14.91 8.29 -0.58
CA ASP A 98 15.84 9.02 -1.45
C ASP A 98 16.52 8.12 -2.50
N ASN A 99 16.10 6.85 -2.61
CA ASN A 99 16.68 5.82 -3.47
C ASN A 99 18.16 5.52 -3.18
N HIS A 100 18.66 5.80 -1.97
CA HIS A 100 20.00 5.35 -1.61
C HIS A 100 20.07 3.81 -1.59
N VAL A 101 21.26 3.28 -1.88
CA VAL A 101 21.51 1.85 -2.00
C VAL A 101 22.54 1.44 -0.95
N GLU A 102 22.25 0.36 -0.25
CA GLU A 102 23.16 -0.27 0.72
C GLU A 102 23.39 -1.73 0.35
N ILE A 103 24.61 -2.21 0.58
CA ILE A 103 24.93 -3.64 0.52
C ILE A 103 25.39 -4.05 1.92
N GLN A 104 24.66 -4.98 2.52
CA GLN A 104 24.90 -5.45 3.89
C GLN A 104 24.56 -6.93 4.04
N GLU A 105 24.85 -7.51 5.20
CA GLU A 105 24.44 -8.88 5.51
C GLU A 105 22.95 -8.93 5.84
N LEU A 106 22.29 -10.04 5.49
CA LEU A 106 20.88 -10.23 5.80
C LEU A 106 20.61 -10.08 7.30
N SER A 107 21.46 -10.67 8.15
CA SER A 107 21.34 -10.57 9.62
C SER A 107 21.39 -9.13 10.12
N GLU A 108 22.33 -8.32 9.64
CA GLU A 108 22.49 -6.91 10.01
C GLU A 108 21.26 -6.08 9.62
N PHE A 109 20.77 -6.27 8.40
CA PHE A 109 19.57 -5.57 7.92
C PHE A 109 18.31 -5.98 8.68
N MET A 110 18.17 -7.26 8.98
CA MET A 110 17.02 -7.75 9.75
C MET A 110 17.04 -7.20 11.17
N GLN A 111 18.21 -7.12 11.81
CA GLN A 111 18.38 -6.46 13.10
C GLN A 111 18.02 -4.98 13.03
N PHE A 112 18.45 -4.27 11.98
CA PHE A 112 18.04 -2.88 11.74
C PHE A 112 16.52 -2.74 11.64
N CYS A 113 15.83 -3.65 10.94
CA CYS A 113 14.38 -3.63 10.75
C CYS A 113 13.59 -3.90 12.05
N GLU A 114 14.20 -4.42 13.12
CA GLU A 114 13.52 -4.64 14.41
C GLU A 114 12.92 -3.36 14.97
N GLN A 115 13.52 -2.20 14.69
CA GLN A 115 13.01 -0.90 15.11
C GLN A 115 11.61 -0.58 14.58
N TYR A 116 11.20 -1.18 13.46
CA TYR A 116 9.88 -0.99 12.85
C TYR A 116 8.80 -1.86 13.51
N ILE A 117 9.22 -2.92 14.20
CA ILE A 117 8.35 -3.88 14.88
C ILE A 117 8.21 -3.54 16.36
N ILE A 118 9.25 -2.99 16.98
CA ILE A 118 9.23 -2.61 18.40
C ILE A 118 8.40 -1.35 18.62
N GLY A 119 7.49 -1.38 19.59
CA GLY A 119 6.74 -0.23 20.06
C GLY A 119 5.25 -0.28 19.75
N GLU A 120 4.56 0.82 20.04
CA GLU A 120 3.12 0.91 19.85
C GLU A 120 2.76 0.89 18.35
N ASN A 121 1.85 0.00 17.95
CA ASN A 121 1.50 -0.28 16.55
C ASN A 121 2.69 -0.66 15.65
N GLY A 122 3.77 -1.17 16.25
CA GLY A 122 4.93 -1.67 15.54
C GLY A 122 4.57 -2.90 14.69
N MET A 123 4.90 -2.82 13.41
CA MET A 123 4.77 -3.93 12.47
C MET A 123 5.54 -3.64 11.19
N LEU A 124 5.90 -4.72 10.50
CA LEU A 124 6.59 -4.67 9.22
C LEU A 124 5.80 -5.49 8.18
N ILE A 125 5.41 -4.84 7.09
CA ILE A 125 4.82 -5.53 5.94
C ILE A 125 5.91 -6.02 5.02
N ASP A 126 5.75 -7.22 4.50
CA ASP A 126 6.58 -7.85 3.47
C ASP A 126 5.72 -8.23 2.27
N MET A 127 6.05 -7.72 1.10
CA MET A 127 5.36 -8.01 -0.15
C MET A 127 6.36 -8.28 -1.27
N PRO A 128 5.99 -9.00 -2.34
CA PRO A 128 6.81 -9.07 -3.55
C PRO A 128 7.14 -7.69 -4.11
N PHE A 129 8.35 -7.53 -4.65
CA PHE A 129 8.64 -6.38 -5.49
C PHE A 129 7.91 -6.52 -6.83
N LEU A 130 7.27 -5.43 -7.28
CA LEU A 130 6.54 -5.37 -8.54
C LEU A 130 7.36 -4.57 -9.57
N PRO A 131 8.04 -5.22 -10.54
CA PRO A 131 8.98 -4.55 -11.44
C PRO A 131 8.37 -3.44 -12.30
N ARG A 132 7.07 -3.57 -12.61
CA ARG A 132 6.32 -2.57 -13.39
C ARG A 132 6.01 -1.30 -12.61
N ILE A 133 6.46 -1.14 -11.37
CA ILE A 133 6.50 0.17 -10.69
C ILE A 133 7.24 1.24 -11.50
N LYS A 134 8.16 0.82 -12.39
CA LYS A 134 8.81 1.72 -13.37
C LYS A 134 7.85 2.38 -14.36
N GLU A 135 6.70 1.77 -14.61
CA GLU A 135 5.63 2.35 -15.43
C GLU A 135 4.88 3.43 -14.65
N GLY A 136 4.67 3.20 -13.35
CA GLY A 136 4.17 4.16 -12.39
C GLY A 136 3.26 3.54 -11.34
N GLU A 137 3.03 4.27 -10.26
CA GLU A 137 1.99 3.99 -9.28
C GLU A 137 0.72 4.79 -9.63
N ILE A 138 -0.43 4.12 -9.63
CA ILE A 138 -1.72 4.68 -10.00
C ILE A 138 -2.52 4.90 -8.72
N ARG A 139 -2.59 6.14 -8.25
CA ARG A 139 -3.37 6.52 -7.07
C ARG A 139 -4.77 6.95 -7.48
N ILE A 140 -5.78 6.27 -6.98
CA ILE A 140 -7.18 6.66 -7.11
C ILE A 140 -7.57 7.51 -5.90
N PHE A 141 -8.05 8.72 -6.13
CA PHE A 141 -8.63 9.58 -5.10
C PHE A 141 -10.12 9.31 -4.97
N MET A 142 -10.55 8.94 -3.76
CA MET A 142 -11.91 8.52 -3.46
C MET A 142 -12.61 9.56 -2.57
N ILE A 143 -13.86 9.83 -2.89
CA ILE A 143 -14.83 10.44 -1.97
C ILE A 143 -15.89 9.38 -1.68
N ASN A 144 -15.90 8.84 -0.46
CA ASN A 144 -16.71 7.67 -0.11
C ASN A 144 -16.46 6.50 -1.09
N ASP A 145 -17.44 6.08 -1.88
CA ASP A 145 -17.33 5.03 -2.89
C ASP A 145 -17.04 5.56 -4.31
N LYS A 146 -16.90 6.88 -4.47
CA LYS A 146 -16.78 7.54 -5.78
C LYS A 146 -15.31 7.82 -6.14
N PRO A 147 -14.78 7.25 -7.25
CA PRO A 147 -13.47 7.64 -7.78
C PRO A 147 -13.58 9.00 -8.44
N MET A 148 -12.83 9.98 -7.93
CA MET A 148 -12.90 11.37 -8.40
C MET A 148 -11.75 11.74 -9.33
N ASN A 149 -10.55 11.22 -9.06
CA ASN A 149 -9.35 11.58 -9.80
C ASN A 149 -8.33 10.46 -9.76
N VAL A 150 -7.46 10.39 -10.76
CA VAL A 150 -6.32 9.48 -10.78
C VAL A 150 -5.02 10.28 -10.82
N VAL A 151 -4.07 9.95 -9.96
CA VAL A 151 -2.72 10.49 -9.98
C VAL A 151 -1.77 9.37 -10.38
N HIS A 152 -1.21 9.47 -11.58
CA HIS A 152 -0.19 8.57 -12.07
C HIS A 152 1.19 9.10 -11.69
N LYS A 153 1.88 8.41 -10.79
CA LYS A 153 3.16 8.80 -10.22
C LYS A 153 4.26 7.91 -10.79
N LYS A 154 5.01 8.43 -11.76
CA LYS A 154 6.10 7.68 -12.39
C LYS A 154 7.40 7.95 -11.62
N PRO A 155 8.08 6.93 -11.07
CA PRO A 155 9.39 7.10 -10.44
C PRO A 155 10.41 7.78 -11.36
N ALA A 156 11.47 8.33 -10.78
CA ALA A 156 12.59 8.87 -11.54
C ALA A 156 13.17 7.81 -12.49
N ASP A 157 13.61 8.22 -13.69
CA ASP A 157 14.19 7.32 -14.69
C ASP A 157 15.64 6.96 -14.33
N ASN A 158 15.79 6.13 -13.31
CA ASN A 158 17.07 5.56 -12.91
C ASN A 158 16.90 4.06 -12.60
N ALA A 159 18.01 3.30 -12.61
CA ALA A 159 17.94 1.84 -12.60
C ALA A 159 17.29 1.26 -11.34
N ASP A 160 17.54 1.92 -10.19
CA ASP A 160 17.18 1.44 -8.85
C ASP A 160 15.97 2.17 -8.24
N ALA A 161 15.50 3.25 -8.86
CA ALA A 161 14.35 4.01 -8.40
C ALA A 161 13.08 3.19 -8.55
N PHE A 162 12.39 3.09 -7.42
CA PHE A 162 11.04 2.57 -7.33
C PHE A 162 10.14 3.49 -6.50
N SER A 163 10.71 4.54 -5.91
CA SER A 163 9.98 5.54 -5.16
C SER A 163 9.14 6.42 -6.08
N ALA A 164 7.83 6.46 -5.82
CA ALA A 164 6.87 7.28 -6.55
C ALA A 164 6.59 8.63 -5.85
N THR A 165 7.53 9.13 -5.05
CA THR A 165 7.37 10.40 -4.30
C THR A 165 7.98 11.59 -5.06
N LEU A 166 7.38 12.78 -4.94
CA LEU A 166 7.96 13.99 -5.56
C LEU A 166 9.38 14.28 -5.07
N PHE A 167 9.68 14.03 -3.80
CA PHE A 167 11.01 14.27 -3.21
C PHE A 167 12.10 13.38 -3.81
N SER A 168 11.73 12.18 -4.29
CA SER A 168 12.66 11.26 -4.95
C SER A 168 12.75 11.47 -6.47
N GLY A 169 12.12 12.53 -6.99
CA GLY A 169 12.18 12.92 -8.40
C GLY A 169 11.08 12.31 -9.28
N ALA A 170 10.02 11.75 -8.69
CA ALA A 170 8.90 11.21 -9.46
C ALA A 170 8.13 12.30 -10.23
N GLN A 171 7.62 11.94 -11.41
CA GLN A 171 6.79 12.79 -12.26
C GLN A 171 5.33 12.43 -12.08
N TYR A 172 4.50 13.43 -11.79
CA TYR A 172 3.07 13.24 -11.54
C TYR A 172 2.27 13.69 -12.75
N ARG A 173 1.33 12.84 -13.16
CA ARG A 173 0.30 13.16 -14.16
C ARG A 173 -1.06 12.98 -13.49
N TYR A 174 -1.98 13.89 -13.78
CA TYR A 174 -3.35 13.85 -13.28
C TYR A 174 -4.27 13.44 -14.42
N ASP A 175 -5.00 12.35 -14.21
CA ASP A 175 -5.86 11.72 -15.20
C ASP A 175 -7.29 11.60 -14.67
N HIS A 176 -8.27 11.55 -15.57
CA HIS A 176 -9.64 11.23 -15.20
C HIS A 176 -9.83 9.71 -15.00
N PRO A 177 -10.70 9.27 -14.08
CA PRO A 177 -11.04 7.85 -13.90
C PRO A 177 -11.45 7.13 -15.19
N GLU A 178 -12.08 7.84 -16.12
CA GLU A 178 -12.51 7.33 -17.44
C GLU A 178 -11.35 6.88 -18.34
N ASN A 179 -10.13 7.36 -18.08
CA ASN A 179 -8.92 6.93 -18.78
C ASN A 179 -8.39 5.58 -18.26
N TRP A 180 -8.93 5.10 -17.14
CA TRP A 180 -8.48 3.91 -16.40
C TRP A 180 -9.64 2.93 -16.17
N LYS A 181 -10.47 2.71 -17.20
CA LYS A 181 -11.76 1.99 -17.09
C LYS A 181 -11.64 0.63 -16.42
N GLU A 182 -10.68 -0.18 -16.87
CA GLU A 182 -10.47 -1.53 -16.33
C GLU A 182 -10.11 -1.51 -14.84
N LEU A 183 -9.18 -0.62 -14.44
CA LEU A 183 -8.86 -0.44 -13.02
C LEU A 183 -10.09 0.03 -12.22
N MET A 184 -10.88 0.97 -12.75
CA MET A 184 -12.10 1.43 -12.08
C MET A 184 -13.11 0.29 -11.92
N GLU A 185 -13.31 -0.54 -12.94
CA GLU A 185 -14.21 -1.70 -12.90
C GLU A 185 -13.75 -2.75 -11.90
N VAL A 186 -12.46 -3.12 -11.94
CA VAL A 186 -11.85 -4.05 -10.97
C VAL A 186 -11.97 -3.51 -9.56
N PHE A 187 -11.66 -2.24 -9.33
CA PHE A 187 -11.66 -1.67 -7.99
C PHE A 187 -13.09 -1.52 -7.43
N THR A 188 -14.01 -0.94 -8.21
CA THR A 188 -15.39 -0.69 -7.77
C THR A 188 -16.14 -1.99 -7.50
N SER A 189 -15.94 -3.03 -8.32
CA SER A 189 -16.52 -4.36 -8.10
C SER A 189 -16.01 -5.05 -6.82
N ASN A 190 -14.80 -4.71 -6.37
CA ASN A 190 -14.22 -5.24 -5.13
C ASN A 190 -14.47 -4.37 -3.88
N LEU A 191 -15.04 -3.16 -3.99
CA LEU A 191 -15.22 -2.26 -2.84
C LEU A 191 -16.02 -2.89 -1.68
N ALA A 192 -17.08 -3.64 -2.00
CA ALA A 192 -17.87 -4.32 -0.98
C ALA A 192 -17.07 -5.41 -0.23
N LEU A 193 -16.24 -6.15 -0.97
CA LEU A 193 -15.34 -7.16 -0.41
C LEU A 193 -14.26 -6.52 0.48
N ILE A 194 -13.63 -5.43 0.01
CA ILE A 194 -12.63 -4.66 0.76
C ILE A 194 -13.25 -4.18 2.08
N LYS A 195 -14.43 -3.55 2.00
CA LYS A 195 -15.16 -3.05 3.17
C LYS A 195 -15.42 -4.17 4.19
N GLY A 196 -15.86 -5.34 3.73
CA GLY A 196 -16.09 -6.51 4.58
C GLY A 196 -14.81 -7.05 5.24
N LYS A 197 -13.74 -7.22 4.47
CA LYS A 197 -12.44 -7.74 4.96
C LYS A 197 -11.75 -6.79 5.95
N LEU A 198 -11.92 -5.48 5.77
CA LEU A 198 -11.37 -4.45 6.65
C LEU A 198 -12.29 -4.11 7.83
N GLY A 199 -13.45 -4.78 7.94
CA GLY A 199 -14.37 -4.62 9.06
C GLY A 199 -14.98 -3.21 9.18
N ALA A 200 -15.04 -2.45 8.08
CA ALA A 200 -15.64 -1.11 8.13
C ALA A 200 -17.13 -1.18 7.80
N HIS A 201 -17.95 -0.54 8.62
CA HIS A 201 -19.37 -0.44 8.34
C HIS A 201 -19.67 0.66 7.31
N ILE A 202 -18.85 1.71 7.28
CA ILE A 202 -18.87 2.83 6.33
C ILE A 202 -17.49 3.02 5.71
N LEU A 203 -17.42 3.51 4.47
CA LEU A 203 -16.15 3.90 3.86
C LEU A 203 -15.66 5.24 4.45
N PRO A 204 -14.34 5.50 4.42
CA PRO A 204 -13.83 6.82 4.74
C PRO A 204 -14.41 7.88 3.79
N LEU A 205 -14.69 9.08 4.32
CA LEU A 205 -15.17 10.18 3.48
C LEU A 205 -14.14 10.54 2.39
N ILE A 206 -12.86 10.60 2.74
CA ILE A 206 -11.77 10.87 1.80
C ILE A 206 -10.67 9.85 2.03
N TRP A 207 -10.28 9.15 0.98
CA TRP A 207 -9.22 8.15 1.03
C TRP A 207 -8.62 7.94 -0.35
N THR A 208 -7.52 7.20 -0.41
CA THR A 208 -6.85 6.84 -1.66
C THR A 208 -6.50 5.37 -1.67
N ALA A 209 -6.49 4.79 -2.86
CA ALA A 209 -5.97 3.45 -3.11
C ALA A 209 -4.90 3.53 -4.21
N ASP A 210 -3.73 2.96 -3.93
CA ASP A 210 -2.57 3.05 -4.79
C ASP A 210 -2.29 1.69 -5.41
N PHE A 211 -2.29 1.64 -6.73
CA PHE A 211 -2.10 0.44 -7.52
C PHE A 211 -0.78 0.45 -8.28
N ILE A 212 -0.22 -0.73 -8.47
CA ILE A 212 0.95 -0.95 -9.31
C ILE A 212 0.56 -2.02 -10.32
N LEU A 213 0.96 -1.84 -11.58
CA LEU A 213 0.74 -2.87 -12.59
C LEU A 213 1.60 -4.11 -12.30
N ASP A 214 1.10 -5.25 -12.69
CA ASP A 214 1.80 -6.53 -12.75
C ASP A 214 1.32 -7.27 -14.01
N THR A 215 1.88 -8.44 -14.29
CA THR A 215 1.46 -9.30 -15.41
C THR A 215 0.92 -10.60 -14.86
N ASP A 216 -0.29 -10.98 -15.25
CA ASP A 216 -0.85 -12.28 -14.85
C ASP A 216 -0.21 -13.46 -15.62
N VAL A 217 -0.66 -14.67 -15.30
CA VAL A 217 -0.14 -15.91 -15.90
C VAL A 217 -0.41 -16.02 -17.40
N ASP A 218 -1.40 -15.28 -17.91
CA ASP A 218 -1.80 -15.25 -19.32
C ASP A 218 -1.15 -14.07 -20.08
N GLY A 219 -0.33 -13.27 -19.41
CA GLY A 219 0.38 -12.14 -19.99
C GLY A 219 -0.43 -10.83 -20.00
N GLN A 220 -1.56 -10.77 -19.30
CA GLN A 220 -2.43 -9.59 -19.26
C GLN A 220 -2.08 -8.66 -18.08
N ASP A 221 -2.51 -7.40 -18.21
CA ASP A 221 -2.35 -6.41 -17.16
C ASP A 221 -3.13 -6.83 -15.91
N LYS A 222 -2.44 -6.84 -14.77
CA LYS A 222 -3.03 -7.04 -13.45
C LYS A 222 -2.77 -5.82 -12.60
N TYR A 223 -3.79 -5.32 -11.91
CA TYR A 223 -3.65 -4.22 -10.97
C TYR A 223 -3.48 -4.74 -9.54
N VAL A 224 -2.31 -4.49 -8.95
CA VAL A 224 -1.99 -4.90 -7.59
C VAL A 224 -2.11 -3.71 -6.64
N LEU A 225 -2.93 -3.85 -5.60
CA LEU A 225 -3.08 -2.85 -4.55
C LEU A 225 -1.81 -2.83 -3.67
N GLY A 226 -1.11 -1.70 -3.68
CA GLY A 226 0.14 -1.50 -2.96
C GLY A 226 0.01 -0.72 -1.65
N GLU A 227 -1.00 0.14 -1.53
CA GLU A 227 -1.28 0.94 -0.33
C GLU A 227 -2.72 1.49 -0.33
N MET A 228 -3.28 1.71 0.86
CA MET A 228 -4.48 2.51 1.07
C MET A 228 -4.18 3.60 2.10
N ASN A 229 -4.67 4.82 1.89
CA ASN A 229 -4.44 5.94 2.81
C ASN A 229 -5.77 6.63 3.15
N CYS A 230 -6.02 6.83 4.45
CA CYS A 230 -7.24 7.49 4.97
C CYS A 230 -6.95 8.75 5.78
N SER A 231 -5.69 9.13 5.90
CA SER A 231 -5.22 10.35 6.56
C SER A 231 -4.24 11.05 5.63
N CYS A 232 -4.18 12.39 5.71
CA CYS A 232 -3.20 13.19 4.97
C CYS A 232 -3.16 12.91 3.44
N VAL A 233 -4.32 12.66 2.83
CA VAL A 233 -4.52 12.29 1.41
C VAL A 233 -4.21 13.41 0.39
N GLY A 234 -3.56 14.50 0.83
CA GLY A 234 -3.15 15.60 -0.07
C GLY A 234 -4.30 16.40 -0.65
N PHE A 235 -5.49 16.40 -0.03
CA PHE A 235 -6.70 17.10 -0.50
C PHE A 235 -6.48 18.59 -0.82
N THR A 236 -5.53 19.26 -0.15
CA THR A 236 -5.16 20.66 -0.45
C THR A 236 -4.63 20.85 -1.88
N SER A 237 -4.21 19.79 -2.55
CA SER A 237 -3.82 19.78 -3.96
C SER A 237 -5.01 19.64 -4.92
N HIS A 238 -6.21 19.43 -4.37
CA HIS A 238 -7.46 19.14 -5.10
C HIS A 238 -8.62 20.01 -4.60
N LEU A 239 -8.39 21.30 -4.34
CA LEU A 239 -9.43 22.23 -3.85
C LEU A 239 -10.67 22.31 -4.76
N SER A 240 -10.54 21.97 -6.03
CA SER A 240 -11.68 21.84 -6.97
C SER A 240 -12.69 20.77 -6.56
N LEU A 241 -12.32 19.81 -5.71
CA LEU A 241 -13.20 18.76 -5.21
C LEU A 241 -13.94 19.15 -3.92
N ALA A 242 -13.77 20.38 -3.43
CA ALA A 242 -14.38 20.82 -2.17
C ALA A 242 -15.91 20.76 -2.19
N GLU A 243 -16.54 21.13 -3.31
CA GLU A 243 -17.99 21.01 -3.47
C GLU A 243 -18.44 19.55 -3.44
N ASN A 244 -17.74 18.65 -4.13
CA ASN A 244 -18.06 17.21 -4.09
C ASN A 244 -17.95 16.62 -2.69
N VAL A 245 -16.95 17.04 -1.90
CA VAL A 245 -16.81 16.63 -0.50
C VAL A 245 -17.98 17.16 0.33
N ALA A 246 -18.36 18.43 0.15
CA ALA A 246 -19.48 19.03 0.87
C ALA A 246 -20.81 18.33 0.55
N ASP A 247 -21.07 18.03 -0.73
CA ASP A 247 -22.26 17.31 -1.18
C ASP A 247 -22.33 15.90 -0.57
N GLU A 248 -21.20 15.21 -0.50
CA GLU A 248 -21.13 13.88 0.12
C GLU A 248 -21.38 13.95 1.63
N ILE A 249 -20.83 14.96 2.30
CA ILE A 249 -21.09 15.22 3.73
C ILE A 249 -22.59 15.40 3.97
N ILE A 250 -23.26 16.21 3.15
CA ILE A 250 -24.71 16.44 3.25
C ILE A 250 -25.45 15.11 3.05
N THR A 251 -25.11 14.36 2.01
CA THR A 251 -25.71 13.06 1.70
C THR A 251 -25.60 12.07 2.88
N ILE A 252 -24.42 11.97 3.50
CA ILE A 252 -24.20 11.09 4.65
C ILE A 252 -25.06 11.52 5.85
N ILE A 253 -25.16 12.82 6.12
CA ILE A 253 -25.94 13.36 7.23
C ILE A 253 -27.45 13.12 7.01
N GLU A 254 -27.96 13.42 5.82
CA GLU A 254 -29.37 13.24 5.49
C GLU A 254 -29.79 11.76 5.47
N GLY A 255 -28.95 10.88 4.91
CA GLY A 255 -29.18 9.43 4.94
C GLY A 255 -29.15 8.83 6.35
N SER A 256 -28.30 9.37 7.23
CA SER A 256 -28.25 8.97 8.64
C SER A 256 -29.50 9.42 9.40
N ALA A 257 -30.04 10.61 9.11
CA ALA A 257 -31.25 11.13 9.73
C ALA A 257 -32.49 10.28 9.38
N GLN A 258 -32.64 9.88 8.12
CA GLN A 258 -33.76 9.02 7.69
C GLN A 258 -33.74 7.62 8.33
N THR A 259 -32.55 7.10 8.66
CA THR A 259 -32.41 5.80 9.32
C THR A 259 -32.82 5.85 10.80
N ILE A 260 -32.69 7.01 11.44
CA ILE A 260 -33.12 7.21 12.84
C ILE A 260 -34.65 7.31 12.92
N ASP A 261 -35.28 8.05 12.00
CA ASP A 261 -36.75 8.21 11.95
C ASP A 261 -37.48 6.92 11.55
N ALA A 262 -36.82 5.98 10.85
CA ALA A 262 -37.40 4.69 10.48
C ALA A 262 -37.39 3.63 11.60
N VAL A 263 -36.68 3.89 12.70
CA VAL A 263 -36.54 2.97 13.86
C VAL A 263 -37.26 3.51 15.10
N SER A 264 -37.85 4.72 15.02
CA SER A 264 -38.74 5.32 16.03
C SER A 264 -40.21 5.06 15.73
#